data_AF-A0A969SUW2-F1
#
_entry.id   AF-A0A969SUW2-F1
#
_cell.length_a   1.000
_cell.length_b   1.000
_cell.length_c   1.000
_cell.angle_alpha   90.00
_cell.angle_beta   90.00
_cell.angle_gamma   90.00
#
_symmetry.space_group_name_H-M   'P 1'
#
loop_
_entity.id
_entity.type
_entity.pdbx_description
1 polymer ?
#
loop_
_entity_poly.entity_id
_entity_poly.type
_entity_poly.pdbx_seq_one_letter_code
_entity_poly.pdbx_strand_id
1 'polypeptide(L)' 'MKEINYVNGNAVNPQGDGMKIIMHICNNKSRWGAGFVLALSNKWKLPEQEYRRLSSENVS' A
#
# COMPACT_ATOMS: atom_id res chain seq x y z
N MET A 1 14.16 0.62 -22.11
CA MET A 1 13.29 0.18 -21.00
C MET A 1 14.18 0.07 -19.77
N LYS A 2 13.76 0.52 -18.58
CA LYS A 2 14.53 0.22 -17.35
C LYS A 2 14.20 -1.20 -16.92
N GLU A 3 15.22 -1.95 -16.51
CA GLU A 3 15.06 -3.29 -15.97
C GLU A 3 14.41 -3.26 -14.58
N ILE A 4 13.69 -4.33 -14.24
CA ILE A 4 13.10 -4.50 -12.90
C ILE A 4 14.20 -5.04 -11.98
N ASN A 5 14.47 -4.31 -10.89
CA ASN A 5 15.42 -4.73 -9.86
C ASN A 5 14.69 -5.54 -8.79
N TYR A 6 14.99 -6.83 -8.71
CA TYR A 6 14.47 -7.72 -7.67
C TYR A 6 15.39 -7.71 -6.45
N VAL A 7 14.84 -7.47 -5.26
CA VAL A 7 15.59 -7.39 -4.01
C VAL A 7 14.86 -8.11 -2.89
N ASN A 8 15.61 -8.67 -1.93
CA ASN A 8 15.05 -9.22 -0.70
C ASN A 8 14.90 -8.10 0.34
N GLY A 9 13.68 -7.89 0.85
CA GLY A 9 13.42 -6.89 1.87
C GLY A 9 11.93 -6.62 2.09
N ASN A 10 11.64 -5.65 2.97
CA ASN A 10 10.27 -5.21 3.21
C ASN A 10 9.99 -3.91 2.43
N ALA A 11 9.07 -3.97 1.46
CA ALA A 11 8.78 -2.82 0.58
C ALA A 11 8.21 -1.59 1.31
N VAL A 12 7.73 -1.73 2.56
CA VAL A 12 7.36 -0.55 3.40
C VAL A 12 8.58 0.25 3.88
N ASN A 13 9.79 -0.27 3.67
CA ASN A 13 11.08 0.38 3.88
C ASN A 13 11.80 0.52 2.52
N PRO A 14 11.37 1.47 1.66
CA PRO A 14 11.93 1.62 0.32
C PRO A 14 13.42 2.02 0.38
N GLN A 15 14.19 1.54 -0.60
CA GLN A 15 15.65 1.69 -0.64
C GLN A 15 16.09 2.86 -1.55
N GLY A 16 17.24 3.44 -1.21
CA GLY A 16 17.88 4.54 -1.93
C GLY A 16 17.22 5.90 -1.70
N ASP A 17 17.78 6.92 -2.34
CA ASP A 17 17.45 8.32 -2.03
C ASP A 17 16.29 8.88 -2.86
N GLY A 18 15.74 10.01 -2.42
CA GLY A 18 14.66 10.73 -3.09
C GLY A 18 13.26 10.18 -2.82
N MET A 19 12.25 10.77 -3.46
CA MET A 19 10.85 10.37 -3.30
C MET A 19 10.61 8.93 -3.80
N LYS A 20 9.84 8.16 -3.03
CA LYS A 20 9.50 6.76 -3.32
C LYS A 20 7.99 6.57 -3.33
N ILE A 21 7.51 5.74 -4.24
CA ILE A 21 6.10 5.34 -4.33
C ILE A 21 6.04 3.84 -4.06
N ILE A 22 5.21 3.45 -3.09
CA ILE A 22 4.92 2.04 -2.79
C ILE A 22 3.63 1.68 -3.50
N MET A 23 3.70 0.82 -4.52
CA MET A 23 2.53 0.30 -5.21
C MET A 23 2.14 -1.06 -4.64
N HIS A 24 0.86 -1.25 -4.37
CA HIS A 24 0.30 -2.56 -4.05
C HIS A 24 -1.12 -2.69 -4.61
N ILE A 25 -1.60 -3.93 -4.71
CA ILE A 25 -2.95 -4.23 -5.15
C ILE A 25 -3.90 -4.20 -3.95
N CYS A 26 -5.08 -3.61 -4.14
CA CYS A 26 -6.22 -3.68 -3.23
C CYS A 26 -7.33 -4.54 -3.83
N ASN A 27 -8.28 -4.96 -3.00
CA ASN A 27 -9.56 -5.49 -3.51
C ASN A 27 -10.54 -4.34 -3.80
N ASN A 28 -11.69 -4.68 -4.35
CA ASN A 28 -12.80 -3.75 -4.59
C ASN A 28 -13.92 -3.85 -3.54
N LYS A 29 -13.66 -4.44 -2.37
CA LYS A 29 -14.65 -4.70 -1.30
C LYS A 29 -14.27 -4.06 0.04
N SER A 30 -13.38 -3.08 0.03
CA SER A 30 -12.96 -2.33 1.24
C SER A 30 -12.31 -3.18 2.33
N ARG A 31 -11.92 -4.42 2.01
CA ARG A 31 -11.33 -5.32 3.01
C ARG A 31 -9.85 -4.99 3.15
N TRP A 32 -9.40 -4.85 4.39
CA TRP A 32 -8.02 -4.54 4.72
C TRP A 32 -7.68 -5.24 6.03
N GLY A 33 -6.79 -6.24 5.97
CA GLY A 33 -6.51 -7.07 7.15
C GLY A 33 -5.66 -8.33 6.93
N ALA A 34 -5.08 -8.54 5.75
CA ALA A 34 -4.24 -9.72 5.49
C ALA A 34 -3.12 -9.43 4.48
N GLY A 35 -1.92 -9.96 4.73
CA GLY A 35 -0.77 -9.81 3.84
C GLY A 35 -0.10 -8.43 3.93
N PHE A 36 0.32 -7.90 2.79
CA PHE A 36 1.13 -6.66 2.69
C PHE A 36 0.54 -5.47 3.46
N VAL A 37 -0.78 -5.33 3.41
CA VAL A 37 -1.51 -4.22 4.03
C VAL A 37 -1.33 -4.13 5.55
N LEU A 38 -1.01 -5.23 6.23
CA LEU A 38 -0.72 -5.23 7.67
C LEU A 38 0.63 -4.54 7.97
N ALA A 39 1.66 -4.83 7.17
CA ALA A 39 2.95 -4.16 7.30
C ALA A 39 2.83 -2.66 6.99
N LEU A 40 1.97 -2.30 6.03
CA LEU A 40 1.70 -0.91 5.68
C LEU A 40 0.98 -0.17 6.81
N SER A 41 -0.11 -0.73 7.37
CA SER A 41 -0.85 -0.14 8.50
C SER A 41 -0.04 -0.03 9.79
N ASN A 42 0.89 -0.96 10.01
CA ASN A 42 1.80 -0.88 11.14
C ASN A 42 2.70 0.37 11.07
N LYS A 43 3.05 0.82 9.85
CA LYS A 43 3.92 1.98 9.64
C LYS A 43 3.14 3.29 9.47
N TRP A 44 2.02 3.26 8.74
CA TRP A 44 1.18 4.43 8.50
C TRP A 44 -0.30 4.05 8.53
N LYS A 45 -1.10 4.79 9.31
CA LYS A 45 -2.56 4.57 9.39
C LYS A 45 -3.32 5.15 8.18
N LEU A 46 -2.76 6.19 7.55
CA LEU A 46 -3.44 6.95 6.49
C LEU A 46 -3.86 6.10 5.27
N PRO A 47 -3.02 5.19 4.73
CA PRO A 47 -3.43 4.38 3.57
C PRO A 47 -4.68 3.53 3.82
N GLU A 48 -4.78 2.91 4.99
CA GLU A 48 -5.95 2.12 5.37
C GLU A 48 -7.20 2.99 5.53
N GLN A 49 -7.05 4.14 6.21
CA GLN A 49 -8.15 5.08 6.43
C GLN A 49 -8.72 5.58 5.10
N GLU A 50 -7.85 5.97 4.18
CA GLU A 50 -8.26 6.49 2.88
C GLU A 50 -8.91 5.42 2.01
N TYR A 51 -8.34 4.21 1.97
CA TYR A 51 -8.94 3.11 1.23
C TYR A 51 -10.34 2.75 1.76
N ARG A 52 -10.55 2.76 3.09
CA ARG A 52 -11.87 2.54 3.69
C ARG A 52 -12.82 3.70 3.39
N ARG A 53 -12.36 4.96 3.44
CA ARG A 53 -13.16 6.17 3.16
C ARG A 53 -13.72 6.15 1.73
N LEU A 54 -12.90 5.85 0.74
CA LEU A 54 -13.31 5.77 -0.67
C LEU A 54 -14.48 4.81 -0.89
N SER A 55 -14.58 3.76 -0.08
CA SER A 55 -15.70 2.83 -0.21
C SER A 55 -17.02 3.33 0.37
N SER A 56 -16.96 4.16 1.39
CA SER A 56 -18.12 4.81 1.99
C SER A 56 -18.73 5.85 1.05
N GLU A 57 -17.91 6.42 0.15
CA GLU A 57 -18.35 7.42 -0.83
C GLU A 57 -19.02 6.82 -2.08
N ASN A 58 -18.95 5.51 -2.30
CA ASN A 58 -19.59 4.83 -3.43
C ASN A 58 -21.01 4.30 -3.10
N VAL A 59 -21.59 4.75 -1.99
CA VAL A 59 -22.99 4.50 -1.62
C VAL A 59 -23.76 5.82 -1.75
N SER A 60 -24.03 6.21 -2.99
CA SER A 60 -24.97 7.28 -3.36
C SER A 60 -25.62 6.94 -4.68
#